data_AF-A0AAW0DZP5-F1
#
_entry.id   AF-A0AAW0DZP5-F1
#
_cell.length_a   1.000
_cell.length_b   1.000
_cell.length_c   1.000
_cell.angle_alpha   90.00
_cell.angle_beta   90.00
_cell.angle_gamma   90.00
#
_symmetry.space_group_name_H-M   'P 1'
#
loop_
_entity.id
_entity.type
_entity.pdbx_description
1 polymer ?
#
loop_
_entity_poly.entity_id
_entity_poly.type
_entity_poly.pdbx_seq_one_letter_code
_entity_poly.pdbx_strand_id
1 'polypeptide(L)'
;MFAKLAAALVSLSVLATGVVSAPVASQNQSLVGRTGHGFSSWRGISSLDNFDNFYGIDNFSGHIVEQKVVVKKEEVVCRSQQIEIIQQRLVVLQEMAKKIITEQICEVETQTIVFQQFIASSGHFRDDLHRVSGRRPGYDSAIVSHFGDLQSTDGSISTHDLGFSGSDVGQNTVIVGGNNWNDETSPDSVDSAFEAAQDASSD
;
A
#
# COMPACT_ATOMS: atom_id res chain seq x y z
N MET A 1 -9.10 18.92 87.22
CA MET A 1 -8.30 20.08 87.69
C MET A 1 -7.32 20.40 86.57
N PHE A 2 -7.55 21.50 85.84
CA PHE A 2 -6.65 22.68 85.78
C PHE A 2 -5.19 22.33 85.42
N ALA A 3 -4.47 22.93 84.48
CA ALA A 3 -4.70 23.99 83.49
C ALA A 3 -3.37 24.11 82.68
N LYS A 4 -3.45 24.68 81.46
CA LYS A 4 -2.53 25.72 80.90
C LYS A 4 -1.03 25.37 80.74
N LEU A 5 -0.44 25.42 79.53
CA LEU A 5 0.28 26.56 78.88
C LEU A 5 1.42 25.88 78.05
N ALA A 6 2.01 26.37 76.97
CA ALA A 6 1.91 27.58 76.15
C ALA A 6 2.52 27.21 74.78
N ALA A 7 1.97 27.75 73.69
CA ALA A 7 2.54 27.63 72.35
C ALA A 7 3.12 28.99 71.91
N ALA A 8 4.38 28.95 71.49
CA ALA A 8 5.16 30.02 70.85
C ALA A 8 6.36 29.30 70.19
N LEU A 9 6.85 29.56 68.99
CA LEU A 9 6.62 30.55 67.93
C LEU A 9 7.28 29.99 66.65
N VAL A 10 6.69 30.29 65.49
CA VAL A 10 7.32 30.69 64.22
C VAL A 10 8.32 29.73 63.53
N SER A 11 7.93 29.28 62.34
CA SER A 11 8.85 29.18 61.19
C SER A 11 8.07 29.51 59.91
N LEU A 12 8.28 30.72 59.38
CA LEU A 12 7.82 31.11 58.05
C LEU A 12 8.51 30.24 57.00
N SER A 13 7.74 29.58 56.15
CA SER A 13 8.22 29.01 54.89
C SER A 13 7.46 29.68 53.75
N VAL A 14 8.00 30.80 53.26
CA VAL A 14 7.58 31.40 51.99
C VAL A 14 8.32 30.64 50.88
N LEU A 15 7.60 29.83 50.11
CA LEU A 15 8.01 29.45 48.76
C LEU A 15 6.84 29.72 47.82
N ALA A 16 6.80 30.96 47.35
CA ALA A 16 6.08 31.34 46.15
C ALA A 16 6.93 30.92 44.94
N THR A 17 6.53 29.84 44.27
CA THR A 17 6.81 29.65 42.84
C THR A 17 5.49 29.29 42.18
N GLY A 18 4.75 30.32 41.77
CA GLY A 18 3.65 30.15 40.83
C GLY A 18 4.24 29.79 39.48
N VAL A 19 4.17 28.52 39.10
CA VAL A 19 4.26 28.15 37.69
C VAL A 19 2.91 28.48 37.07
N VAL A 20 2.87 29.59 36.33
CA VAL A 20 1.74 29.88 35.45
C VAL A 20 1.89 28.93 34.27
N SER A 21 1.23 27.78 34.33
CA SER A 21 0.98 26.97 33.13
C SER A 21 0.01 27.77 32.26
N ALA A 22 0.55 28.61 31.38
CA ALA A 22 -0.23 29.07 30.24
C ALA A 22 -0.75 27.81 29.53
N PRO A 23 -2.06 27.69 29.24
CA PRO A 23 -2.49 26.65 28.34
C PRO A 23 -1.72 26.89 27.04
N VAL A 24 -0.96 25.88 26.61
CA VAL A 24 -0.46 25.84 25.24
C VAL A 24 -1.67 26.14 24.40
N ALA A 25 -1.63 27.26 23.68
CA ALA A 25 -2.65 27.57 22.72
C ALA A 25 -2.76 26.31 21.87
N SER A 26 -3.88 25.61 22.04
CA SER A 26 -4.33 24.59 21.10
C SER A 26 -4.46 25.38 19.81
N GLN A 27 -3.36 25.42 19.04
CA GLN A 27 -3.46 25.64 17.63
C GLN A 27 -4.52 24.64 17.25
N ASN A 28 -5.67 25.16 16.84
CA ASN A 28 -6.55 24.45 15.96
C ASN A 28 -5.64 24.02 14.80
N GLN A 29 -5.00 22.87 14.95
CA GLN A 29 -4.78 21.96 13.86
C GLN A 29 -6.20 21.67 13.40
N SER A 30 -6.73 22.61 12.61
CA SER A 30 -7.52 22.26 11.46
C SER A 30 -6.80 21.05 10.93
N LEU A 31 -7.43 19.89 11.06
CA LEU A 31 -7.14 18.76 10.19
C LEU A 31 -7.00 19.42 8.83
N VAL A 32 -5.77 19.55 8.33
CA VAL A 32 -5.53 20.05 6.99
C VAL A 32 -6.34 19.09 6.17
N GLY A 33 -7.49 19.56 5.67
CA GLY A 33 -8.35 18.73 4.84
C GLY A 33 -7.43 18.18 3.79
N ARG A 34 -7.31 16.84 3.72
CA ARG A 34 -6.38 16.14 2.82
C ARG A 34 -6.44 16.87 1.48
N THR A 35 -5.43 17.68 1.20
CA THR A 35 -5.31 18.33 -0.10
C THR A 35 -5.01 17.19 -1.01
N GLY A 36 -5.92 16.90 -1.92
CA GLY A 36 -5.80 15.67 -2.67
C GLY A 36 -4.43 15.61 -3.36
N HIS A 37 -3.65 14.56 -3.09
CA HIS A 37 -2.31 14.43 -3.63
C HIS A 37 -2.41 13.76 -5.01
N GLY A 38 -2.54 14.59 -6.04
CA GLY A 38 -2.45 14.18 -7.44
C GLY A 38 -1.09 14.53 -8.07
N PHE A 39 -0.75 13.84 -9.15
CA PHE A 39 0.46 14.11 -9.94
C PHE A 39 0.15 14.67 -11.33
N SER A 40 -1.13 14.92 -11.65
CA SER A 40 -1.50 15.56 -12.91
C SER A 40 -0.84 16.92 -13.04
N SER A 41 -0.10 17.12 -14.14
CA SER A 41 0.71 18.32 -14.42
C SER A 41 1.74 18.64 -13.32
N TRP A 42 2.26 17.63 -12.61
CA TRP A 42 3.25 17.83 -11.55
C TRP A 42 4.46 18.62 -12.05
N ARG A 43 4.69 19.78 -11.42
CA ARG A 43 5.75 20.75 -11.78
C ARG A 43 5.79 21.15 -13.26
N GLY A 44 4.68 21.01 -13.99
CA GLY A 44 4.59 21.34 -15.42
C GLY A 44 5.28 20.32 -16.34
N ILE A 45 5.55 19.11 -15.87
CA ILE A 45 6.04 18.01 -16.70
C ILE A 45 4.89 17.49 -17.56
N SER A 46 4.97 17.65 -18.88
CA SER A 46 3.87 17.31 -19.79
C SER A 46 3.54 15.82 -19.85
N SER A 47 4.51 14.93 -19.62
CA SER A 47 4.24 13.48 -19.55
C SER A 47 3.36 13.09 -18.35
N LEU A 48 3.09 14.01 -17.43
CA LEU A 48 2.22 13.83 -16.28
C LEU A 48 0.86 14.52 -16.41
N ASP A 49 0.50 15.20 -17.50
CA ASP A 49 -0.72 16.03 -17.57
C ASP A 49 -2.03 15.30 -17.27
N ASN A 50 -2.06 13.98 -17.41
CA ASN A 50 -3.23 13.14 -17.19
C ASN A 50 -2.94 11.97 -16.25
N PHE A 51 -1.89 12.06 -15.44
CA PHE A 51 -1.42 10.95 -14.61
C PHE A 51 -2.53 10.38 -13.70
N ASP A 52 -3.32 11.26 -13.08
CA ASP A 52 -4.36 10.82 -12.14
C ASP A 52 -5.60 10.25 -12.85
N ASN A 53 -5.70 10.26 -14.18
CA ASN A 53 -6.83 9.68 -14.89
C ASN A 53 -6.90 8.15 -14.76
N PHE A 54 -5.76 7.50 -14.47
CA PHE A 54 -5.73 6.05 -14.38
C PHE A 54 -6.38 5.54 -13.08
N TYR A 55 -5.88 5.93 -11.90
CA TYR A 55 -6.43 5.50 -10.61
C TYR A 55 -7.39 6.50 -9.94
N GLY A 56 -7.41 7.75 -10.41
CA GLY A 56 -8.08 8.87 -9.76
C GLY A 56 -7.16 9.66 -8.83
N ILE A 57 -7.54 10.91 -8.58
CA ILE A 57 -6.94 11.76 -7.55
C ILE A 57 -7.12 11.09 -6.18
N ASP A 58 -6.12 11.21 -5.30
CA ASP A 58 -6.10 10.59 -3.97
C ASP A 58 -6.06 9.07 -3.93
N ASN A 59 -5.80 8.43 -5.07
CA ASN A 59 -5.67 6.99 -5.17
C ASN A 59 -4.34 6.57 -5.81
N PHE A 60 -3.25 7.19 -5.38
CA PHE A 60 -1.93 6.98 -5.97
C PHE A 60 -1.53 5.50 -6.06
N SER A 61 -1.85 4.69 -5.05
CA SER A 61 -1.53 3.26 -5.00
C SER A 61 -2.57 2.36 -5.69
N GLY A 62 -3.68 2.90 -6.18
CA GLY A 62 -4.74 2.08 -6.78
C GLY A 62 -5.45 1.18 -5.77
N HIS A 63 -5.67 1.66 -4.55
CA HIS A 63 -6.36 0.91 -3.51
C HIS A 63 -7.80 0.58 -3.95
N ILE A 64 -8.12 -0.71 -3.99
CA ILE A 64 -9.45 -1.22 -4.31
C ILE A 64 -10.28 -1.42 -3.04
N VAL A 65 -11.43 -0.75 -2.95
CA VAL A 65 -12.33 -0.89 -1.78
C VAL A 65 -13.13 -2.19 -1.87
N GLU A 66 -13.62 -2.54 -3.05
CA GLU A 66 -14.43 -3.73 -3.29
C GLU A 66 -13.83 -4.56 -4.42
N GLN A 67 -13.79 -5.87 -4.23
CA GLN A 67 -13.41 -6.83 -5.27
C GLN A 67 -14.65 -7.59 -5.74
N LYS A 68 -14.78 -7.78 -7.04
CA LYS A 68 -15.87 -8.56 -7.65
C LYS A 68 -15.35 -9.93 -8.05
N VAL A 69 -15.75 -10.93 -7.28
CA VAL A 69 -15.34 -12.32 -7.50
C VAL A 69 -16.15 -12.94 -8.64
N VAL A 70 -15.45 -13.48 -9.64
CA VAL A 70 -16.06 -14.19 -10.76
C VAL A 70 -16.00 -15.69 -10.51
N VAL A 71 -17.16 -16.36 -10.60
CA VAL A 71 -17.25 -17.82 -10.50
C VAL A 71 -16.80 -18.44 -11.82
N LYS A 72 -15.69 -19.21 -11.79
CA LYS A 72 -15.23 -19.98 -12.94
C LYS A 72 -15.94 -21.33 -13.00
N LYS A 73 -16.10 -21.88 -14.21
CA LYS A 73 -16.70 -23.20 -14.45
C LYS A 73 -15.86 -24.34 -13.84
N GLU A 74 -14.54 -24.17 -13.85
CA GLU A 74 -13.59 -25.05 -13.19
C GLU A 74 -12.91 -24.27 -12.05
N GLU A 75 -12.81 -24.90 -10.88
CA GLU A 75 -12.15 -24.29 -9.72
C GLU A 75 -10.65 -24.16 -9.99
N VAL A 76 -10.12 -22.95 -9.78
CA VAL A 76 -8.69 -22.70 -9.83
C VAL A 76 -8.12 -23.01 -8.46
N VAL A 77 -7.24 -24.00 -8.36
CA VAL A 77 -6.61 -24.43 -7.11
C VAL A 77 -5.10 -24.22 -7.14
N CYS A 78 -4.49 -23.95 -5.99
CA CYS A 78 -3.04 -23.89 -5.89
C CYS A 78 -2.40 -25.25 -6.17
N ARG A 79 -1.25 -25.26 -6.87
CA ARG A 79 -0.45 -26.47 -7.12
C ARG A 79 0.96 -26.25 -6.62
N SER A 80 1.53 -27.27 -5.97
CA SER A 80 2.91 -27.21 -5.49
C SER A 80 3.89 -27.07 -6.66
N GLN A 81 4.86 -26.18 -6.51
CA GLN A 81 5.94 -25.92 -7.45
C GLN A 81 7.21 -25.61 -6.67
N GLN A 82 8.38 -25.86 -7.27
CA GLN A 82 9.64 -25.38 -6.69
C GLN A 82 9.62 -23.85 -6.58
N ILE A 83 9.95 -23.32 -5.40
CA ILE A 83 9.90 -21.88 -5.12
C ILE A 83 10.84 -21.11 -6.05
N GLU A 84 11.99 -21.67 -6.40
CA GLU A 84 12.92 -21.05 -7.35
C GLU A 84 12.26 -20.77 -8.71
N ILE A 85 11.41 -21.69 -9.20
CA ILE A 85 10.69 -21.49 -10.47
C ILE A 85 9.66 -20.34 -10.35
N ILE A 86 9.06 -20.16 -9.18
CA ILE A 86 8.17 -19.02 -8.91
C ILE A 86 8.99 -17.72 -8.85
N GLN A 87 10.12 -17.72 -8.16
CA GLN A 87 11.03 -16.57 -8.05
C GLN A 87 11.54 -16.12 -9.42
N GLN A 88 11.97 -17.05 -10.28
CA GLN A 88 12.40 -16.74 -11.65
C GLN A 88 11.30 -16.00 -12.44
N ARG A 89 10.04 -16.45 -12.34
CA ARG A 89 8.90 -15.79 -13.01
C ARG A 89 8.66 -14.38 -12.47
N LEU A 90 8.74 -14.19 -11.15
CA LEU A 90 8.56 -12.89 -10.52
C LEU A 90 9.68 -11.91 -10.90
N VAL A 91 10.93 -12.38 -10.98
CA VAL A 91 12.06 -11.56 -11.44
C VAL A 91 11.85 -11.10 -12.90
N VAL A 92 11.33 -11.96 -13.77
CA VAL A 92 10.99 -11.55 -15.15
C VAL A 92 9.95 -10.42 -15.16
N LEU A 93 8.92 -10.48 -14.31
CA LEU A 93 7.93 -9.39 -14.21
C LEU A 93 8.54 -8.09 -13.67
N GLN A 94 9.48 -8.19 -12.72
CA GLN A 94 10.22 -7.03 -12.20
C GLN A 94 11.08 -6.37 -13.29
N GLU A 95 11.83 -7.15 -14.07
CA GLU A 95 12.64 -6.62 -15.18
C GLU A 95 11.76 -6.11 -16.32
N MET A 96 10.58 -6.69 -16.54
CA MET A 96 9.61 -6.17 -17.51
C MET A 96 9.08 -4.80 -17.10
N ALA A 97 8.77 -4.59 -15.82
CA ALA A 97 8.37 -3.28 -15.30
C ALA A 97 9.48 -2.24 -15.50
N LYS A 98 10.74 -2.61 -15.21
CA LYS A 98 11.90 -1.74 -15.47
C LYS A 98 12.00 -1.40 -16.96
N LYS A 99 11.97 -2.40 -17.84
CA LYS A 99 12.03 -2.22 -19.29
C LYS A 99 10.96 -1.27 -19.80
N ILE A 100 9.70 -1.46 -19.40
CA ILE A 100 8.58 -0.57 -19.75
C ILE A 100 8.89 0.87 -19.32
N ILE A 101 9.26 1.08 -18.06
CA ILE A 101 9.51 2.43 -17.52
C ILE A 101 10.70 3.09 -18.20
N THR A 102 11.82 2.38 -18.35
CA THR A 102 13.07 2.96 -18.88
C THR A 102 13.04 3.19 -20.38
N GLU A 103 12.30 2.37 -21.14
CA GLU A 103 12.21 2.52 -22.60
C GLU A 103 11.07 3.46 -23.03
N GLN A 104 10.00 3.58 -22.23
CA GLN A 104 8.80 4.33 -22.64
C GLN A 104 8.67 5.73 -22.00
N ILE A 105 9.44 6.04 -20.96
CA ILE A 105 9.37 7.33 -20.27
C ILE A 105 10.74 8.01 -20.34
N CYS A 106 10.79 9.24 -20.86
CA CYS A 106 12.04 9.98 -21.01
C CYS A 106 12.45 10.74 -19.75
N GLU A 107 11.48 11.30 -19.02
CA GLU A 107 11.74 12.12 -17.83
C GLU A 107 11.97 11.25 -16.60
N VAL A 108 13.10 11.43 -15.93
CA VAL A 108 13.48 10.65 -14.75
C VAL A 108 12.53 10.88 -13.57
N GLU A 109 11.94 12.06 -13.46
CA GLU A 109 10.91 12.37 -12.47
C GLU A 109 9.64 11.55 -12.72
N THR A 110 9.19 11.48 -13.98
CA THR A 110 8.03 10.66 -14.37
C THR A 110 8.32 9.17 -14.16
N GLN A 111 9.52 8.69 -14.52
CA GLN A 111 9.95 7.32 -14.21
C GLN A 111 9.88 7.02 -12.72
N THR A 112 10.37 7.95 -11.88
CA THR A 112 10.35 7.81 -10.42
C THR A 112 8.93 7.72 -9.88
N ILE A 113 8.03 8.61 -10.34
CA ILE A 113 6.63 8.64 -9.91
C ILE A 113 5.90 7.35 -10.32
N VAL A 114 6.04 6.93 -11.59
CA VAL A 114 5.40 5.70 -12.10
C VAL A 114 5.94 4.46 -11.40
N PHE A 115 7.25 4.37 -11.18
CA PHE A 115 7.84 3.24 -10.46
C PHE A 115 7.34 3.19 -9.01
N GLN A 116 7.26 4.33 -8.32
CA GLN A 116 6.75 4.38 -6.95
C GLN A 116 5.26 3.98 -6.88
N GLN A 117 4.46 4.33 -7.90
CA GLN A 117 3.07 3.88 -8.01
C GLN A 117 2.99 2.35 -8.18
N PHE A 118 3.82 1.76 -9.03
CA PHE A 118 3.88 0.31 -9.23
C PHE A 118 4.24 -0.46 -7.95
N ILE A 119 5.22 0.03 -7.18
CA ILE A 119 5.60 -0.59 -5.90
C ILE A 119 4.47 -0.43 -4.87
N ALA A 120 3.88 0.76 -4.78
CA ALA A 120 2.79 1.02 -3.84
C ALA A 120 1.55 0.15 -4.13
N SER A 121 1.18 -0.03 -5.41
CA SER A 121 0.02 -0.84 -5.80
C SER A 121 0.22 -2.32 -5.54
N SER A 122 1.44 -2.82 -5.75
CA SER A 122 1.81 -4.20 -5.42
C SER A 122 1.69 -4.50 -3.93
N GLY A 123 1.88 -3.48 -3.07
CA GLY A 123 1.79 -3.60 -1.62
C GLY A 123 0.41 -4.02 -1.10
N HIS A 124 -0.68 -3.74 -1.83
CA HIS A 124 -2.04 -4.10 -1.40
C HIS A 124 -2.28 -5.61 -1.33
N PHE A 125 -1.56 -6.38 -2.16
CA PHE A 125 -1.68 -7.84 -2.18
C PHE A 125 -1.17 -8.48 -0.88
N ARG A 126 -0.24 -7.83 -0.18
CA ARG A 126 0.20 -8.25 1.16
C ARG A 126 -0.99 -8.34 2.11
N ASP A 127 -1.79 -7.28 2.20
CA ASP A 127 -2.90 -7.22 3.15
C ASP A 127 -3.98 -8.27 2.81
N ASP A 128 -4.11 -8.62 1.53
CA ASP A 128 -4.96 -9.72 1.08
C ASP A 128 -4.42 -11.08 1.55
N LEU A 129 -3.10 -11.32 1.43
CA LEU A 129 -2.44 -12.54 1.90
C LEU A 129 -2.61 -12.75 3.41
N HIS A 130 -2.55 -11.66 4.18
CA HIS A 130 -2.81 -11.65 5.63
C HIS A 130 -4.29 -11.76 6.00
N ARG A 131 -5.21 -11.68 5.04
CA ARG A 131 -6.67 -11.66 5.26
C ARG A 131 -7.17 -10.47 6.09
N VAL A 132 -6.44 -9.34 6.11
CA VAL A 132 -6.79 -8.15 6.90
C VAL A 132 -7.43 -7.03 6.08
N SER A 133 -7.34 -7.09 4.75
CA SER A 133 -7.93 -6.09 3.86
C SER A 133 -9.46 -6.17 3.71
N GLY A 134 -10.08 -7.26 4.19
CA GLY A 134 -11.46 -7.62 3.88
C GLY A 134 -11.64 -8.23 2.47
N ARG A 135 -10.58 -8.24 1.66
CA ARG A 135 -10.54 -8.95 0.37
C ARG A 135 -9.91 -10.33 0.54
N ARG A 136 -9.92 -11.11 -0.53
CA ARG A 136 -9.39 -12.48 -0.60
C ARG A 136 -8.22 -12.45 -1.62
N PRO A 137 -7.08 -13.12 -1.38
CA PRO A 137 -6.02 -13.26 -2.36
C PRO A 137 -6.57 -13.81 -3.68
N GLY A 138 -6.28 -13.09 -4.74
CA GLY A 138 -6.70 -13.41 -6.08
C GLY A 138 -6.01 -12.50 -7.08
N TYR A 139 -6.41 -12.63 -8.34
CA TYR A 139 -5.94 -11.77 -9.42
C TYR A 139 -7.10 -11.42 -10.33
N ASP A 140 -7.06 -10.25 -10.94
CA ASP A 140 -8.04 -9.85 -11.93
C ASP A 140 -7.76 -10.57 -13.26
N SER A 141 -8.67 -11.45 -13.66
CA SER A 141 -8.47 -12.27 -14.87
C SER A 141 -8.63 -11.49 -16.17
N ALA A 142 -9.31 -10.34 -16.17
CA ALA A 142 -9.38 -9.48 -17.34
C ALA A 142 -8.05 -8.74 -17.52
N ILE A 143 -7.48 -8.19 -16.44
CA ILE A 143 -6.20 -7.47 -16.48
C ILE A 143 -5.04 -8.42 -16.83
N VAL A 144 -4.94 -9.57 -16.17
CA VAL A 144 -3.85 -10.54 -16.42
C VAL A 144 -3.91 -11.11 -17.84
N SER A 145 -5.08 -11.10 -18.50
CA SER A 145 -5.21 -11.61 -19.88
C SER A 145 -4.39 -10.80 -20.90
N HIS A 146 -4.06 -9.54 -20.58
CA HIS A 146 -3.23 -8.66 -21.42
C HIS A 146 -1.73 -8.93 -21.33
N PHE A 147 -1.28 -9.90 -20.52
CA PHE A 147 0.15 -10.16 -20.35
C PHE A 147 0.87 -10.44 -21.68
N GLY A 148 0.20 -11.13 -22.61
CA GLY A 148 0.73 -11.39 -23.96
C GLY A 148 0.82 -10.15 -24.86
N ASP A 149 0.07 -9.09 -24.53
CA ASP A 149 -0.04 -7.88 -25.34
C ASP A 149 1.04 -6.84 -24.98
N LEU A 150 1.82 -7.06 -23.92
CA LEU A 150 2.86 -6.13 -23.45
C LEU A 150 4.06 -6.01 -24.41
N GLN A 151 4.28 -7.02 -25.25
CA GLN A 151 5.38 -7.04 -26.21
C GLN A 151 4.93 -7.52 -27.57
N SER A 152 5.46 -6.88 -28.61
CA SER A 152 5.34 -7.32 -29.98
C SER A 152 6.18 -8.58 -30.24
N THR A 153 5.93 -9.25 -31.36
CA THR A 153 6.67 -10.47 -31.73
C THR A 153 8.18 -10.26 -31.96
N ASP A 154 8.60 -9.01 -32.18
CA ASP A 154 10.01 -8.62 -32.31
C ASP A 154 10.69 -8.29 -30.96
N GLY A 155 9.95 -8.38 -29.85
CA GLY A 155 10.44 -8.08 -28.50
C GLY A 155 10.42 -6.60 -28.12
N SER A 156 9.89 -5.72 -28.99
CA SER A 156 9.62 -4.33 -28.62
C SER A 156 8.44 -4.23 -27.65
N ILE A 157 8.47 -3.24 -26.75
CA ILE A 157 7.34 -2.94 -25.87
C ILE A 157 6.18 -2.44 -26.73
N SER A 158 4.98 -2.98 -26.48
CA SER A 158 3.79 -2.49 -27.14
C SER A 158 3.42 -1.09 -26.65
N THR A 159 2.96 -0.23 -27.58
CA THR A 159 2.48 1.12 -27.30
C THR A 159 0.97 1.27 -27.47
N HIS A 160 0.24 0.17 -27.71
CA HIS A 160 -1.21 0.22 -27.78
C HIS A 160 -1.84 0.49 -26.41
N ASP A 161 -2.98 1.15 -26.42
CA ASP A 161 -3.84 1.24 -25.25
C ASP A 161 -4.51 -0.12 -25.04
N LEU A 162 -4.33 -0.68 -23.84
CA LEU A 162 -4.92 -1.96 -23.43
C LEU A 162 -6.44 -1.86 -23.15
N GLY A 163 -6.99 -0.64 -23.14
CA GLY A 163 -8.43 -0.39 -23.05
C GLY A 163 -9.00 -0.49 -21.64
N PHE A 164 -8.18 -0.30 -20.60
CA PHE A 164 -8.63 -0.30 -19.21
C PHE A 164 -8.03 0.85 -18.40
N SER A 165 -8.67 1.13 -17.27
CA SER A 165 -8.27 2.11 -16.27
C SER A 165 -8.04 1.43 -14.92
N GLY A 166 -7.50 2.19 -13.97
CA GLY A 166 -7.31 1.71 -12.60
C GLY A 166 -8.60 1.29 -11.90
N SER A 167 -9.77 1.83 -12.27
CA SER A 167 -11.05 1.42 -11.71
C SER A 167 -11.54 0.04 -12.17
N ASP A 168 -10.97 -0.48 -13.27
CA ASP A 168 -11.30 -1.82 -13.78
C ASP A 168 -10.57 -2.93 -12.99
N VAL A 169 -9.52 -2.58 -12.24
CA VAL A 169 -8.77 -3.52 -11.41
C VAL A 169 -9.65 -4.05 -10.27
N GLY A 170 -9.75 -5.37 -10.19
CA GLY A 170 -10.52 -6.07 -9.16
C GLY A 170 -11.98 -6.33 -9.53
N GLN A 171 -12.40 -5.96 -10.75
CA GLN A 171 -13.76 -6.20 -11.26
C GLN A 171 -13.96 -7.63 -11.79
N ASN A 172 -12.89 -8.37 -12.05
CA ASN A 172 -12.94 -9.75 -12.56
C ASN A 172 -12.03 -10.69 -11.77
N THR A 173 -12.07 -10.59 -10.44
CA THR A 173 -11.19 -11.31 -9.53
C THR A 173 -11.47 -12.80 -9.52
N VAL A 174 -10.43 -13.59 -9.80
CA VAL A 174 -10.41 -15.03 -9.60
C VAL A 174 -9.77 -15.33 -8.25
N ILE A 175 -10.51 -16.02 -7.38
CA ILE A 175 -9.98 -16.52 -6.11
C ILE A 175 -9.45 -17.93 -6.32
N VAL A 176 -8.21 -18.15 -5.89
CA VAL A 176 -7.58 -19.46 -5.94
C VAL A 176 -8.00 -20.24 -4.69
N GLY A 177 -8.76 -21.30 -4.91
CA GLY A 177 -9.22 -22.22 -3.87
C GLY A 177 -8.17 -23.27 -3.48
N GLY A 178 -8.63 -24.28 -2.75
CA GLY A 178 -7.80 -25.33 -2.14
C GLY A 178 -7.46 -25.08 -0.65
N ASN A 179 -6.71 -25.99 -0.05
CA ASN A 179 -6.34 -25.97 1.37
C ASN A 179 -5.10 -25.09 1.64
N ASN A 180 -5.06 -23.88 1.08
CA ASN A 180 -3.96 -22.93 1.26
C ASN A 180 -4.11 -22.00 2.47
N TRP A 181 -5.20 -22.16 3.24
CA TRP A 181 -5.48 -21.38 4.43
C TRP A 181 -6.21 -22.23 5.46
N ASN A 182 -5.79 -22.13 6.72
CA ASN A 182 -6.45 -22.72 7.88
C ASN A 182 -6.78 -21.59 8.87
N ASP A 183 -8.06 -21.36 9.14
CA ASP A 183 -8.51 -20.27 10.01
C ASP A 183 -7.98 -20.37 11.45
N GLU A 184 -7.58 -21.56 11.91
CA GLU A 184 -7.05 -21.78 13.26
C GLU A 184 -5.55 -21.48 13.39
N THR A 185 -4.77 -21.74 12.34
CA THR A 185 -3.28 -21.71 12.42
C THR A 185 -2.62 -20.76 11.44
N SER A 186 -3.26 -20.48 10.30
CA SER A 186 -2.68 -19.62 9.27
C SER A 186 -2.44 -18.18 9.74
N PRO A 187 -3.33 -17.51 10.49
CA PRO A 187 -3.09 -16.14 10.95
C PRO A 187 -1.71 -15.96 11.59
N ASP A 188 -1.43 -16.66 12.69
CA ASP A 188 -0.17 -16.56 13.42
C ASP A 188 1.05 -16.96 12.57
N SER A 189 0.91 -18.02 11.76
CA SER A 189 2.02 -18.52 10.93
C SER A 189 2.36 -17.57 9.77
N VAL A 190 1.37 -16.88 9.21
CA VAL A 190 1.55 -15.91 8.13
C VAL A 190 2.16 -14.62 8.68
N ASP A 191 1.70 -14.16 9.85
CA ASP A 191 2.29 -13.00 10.53
C ASP A 191 3.77 -13.26 10.87
N SER A 192 4.09 -14.44 11.43
CA SER A 192 5.47 -14.84 11.71
C SER A 192 6.35 -14.87 10.45
N ALA A 193 5.82 -15.39 9.35
CA ALA A 193 6.53 -15.43 8.07
C ALA A 193 6.77 -14.02 7.49
N PHE A 194 5.79 -13.13 7.67
CA PHE A 194 5.89 -11.75 7.21
C PHE A 194 6.90 -10.94 8.01
N GLU A 195 6.93 -11.08 9.34
CA GLU A 195 7.95 -10.45 10.19
C GLU A 195 9.36 -10.87 9.76
N ALA A 196 9.61 -12.17 9.61
CA ALA A 196 10.90 -12.67 9.15
C ALA A 196 11.29 -12.15 7.75
N ALA A 197 10.30 -11.99 6.84
CA ALA A 197 10.54 -11.43 5.52
C ALA A 197 10.86 -9.93 5.56
N GLN A 198 10.19 -9.16 6.42
CA GLN A 198 10.48 -7.73 6.60
C GLN A 198 11.88 -7.53 7.16
N ASP A 199 12.26 -8.31 8.18
CA ASP A 199 13.59 -8.27 8.77
C ASP A 199 14.67 -8.51 7.71
N ALA A 200 14.50 -9.55 6.88
CA ALA A 200 15.43 -9.87 5.80
C ALA A 200 15.48 -8.82 4.68
N SER A 201 14.42 -8.02 4.51
CA SER A 201 14.35 -6.96 3.48
C SER A 201 14.96 -5.62 3.92
N SER A 202 15.37 -5.52 5.18
CA SER A 202 15.91 -4.30 5.78
C SER A 202 17.45 -4.17 5.74
N ASP A 203 18.13 -5.21 5.21
CA ASP A 203 19.58 -5.27 4.96
C ASP A 203 19.98 -4.71 3.58
#